data_AF-A0A1V4UMK3-F1
#
_entry.id   AF-A0A1V4UMK3-F1
#
_cell.length_a   1.000
_cell.length_b   1.000
_cell.length_c   1.000
_cell.angle_alpha   90.00
_cell.angle_beta   90.00
_cell.angle_gamma   90.00
#
_symmetry.space_group_name_H-M   'P 1'
#
loop_
_entity.id
_entity.type
_entity.pdbx_description
1 polymer ?
#
loop_
_entity_poly.entity_id
_entity_poly.type
_entity_poly.pdbx_seq_one_letter_code
_entity_poly.pdbx_strand_id
1 'polypeptide(L)'
;MLAGKTSIGTIVVSKSTGKYTAIVAVPVRAGEKVIGILGTSVYCDSLEEAIFRDFMLPEGYYAFAVDSEGMPVIDSLPQRIFSLDENARPQVVGMQDGQVRYHDEGALHEAVFMTEDVTGWKVAIGWRA
;
A
#
# COMPACT_ATOMS: atom_id res chain seq x y z
N MET A 1 0.58 -26.68 -12.61
CA MET A 1 0.27 -25.75 -13.73
C MET A 1 0.49 -24.33 -13.23
N LEU A 2 1.17 -23.46 -13.99
CA LEU A 2 1.20 -22.03 -13.71
C LEU A 2 -0.21 -21.49 -13.99
N ALA A 3 -1.04 -21.45 -12.96
CA ALA A 3 -2.31 -20.74 -12.99
C ALA A 3 -1.98 -19.24 -12.99
N GLY A 4 -1.52 -18.73 -14.14
CA GLY A 4 -1.02 -17.38 -14.31
C GLY A 4 -2.11 -16.37 -13.99
N LYS A 5 -2.16 -15.93 -12.73
CA LYS A 5 -2.92 -14.78 -12.28
C LYS A 5 -2.00 -13.58 -12.34
N THR A 6 -2.53 -12.47 -12.84
CA THR A 6 -1.88 -11.18 -12.73
C THR A 6 -1.75 -10.83 -11.25
N SER A 7 -0.54 -10.48 -10.83
CA SER A 7 -0.23 -9.97 -9.50
C SER A 7 0.15 -8.50 -9.67
N ILE A 8 -0.58 -7.58 -9.04
CA ILE A 8 -0.29 -6.16 -9.08
C ILE A 8 -0.33 -5.66 -7.64
N GLY A 9 0.72 -4.96 -7.21
CA GLY A 9 0.76 -4.36 -5.87
C GLY A 9 1.11 -5.31 -4.74
N THR A 10 1.59 -6.53 -5.03
CA THR A 10 2.08 -7.44 -3.97
C THR A 10 3.37 -6.87 -3.38
N ILE A 11 3.40 -6.66 -2.07
CA ILE A 11 4.56 -6.09 -1.39
C ILE A 11 5.54 -7.18 -1.00
N VAL A 12 6.81 -6.96 -1.36
CA VAL A 12 7.94 -7.75 -0.88
C VAL A 12 9.01 -6.84 -0.34
N VAL A 13 9.71 -7.31 0.69
CA VAL A 13 10.95 -6.65 1.13
C VAL A 13 12.07 -7.09 0.18
N SER A 14 12.64 -6.13 -0.54
CA SER A 14 13.77 -6.37 -1.41
C SER A 14 14.97 -6.85 -0.59
N LYS A 15 15.41 -8.10 -0.83
CA LYS A 15 16.54 -8.70 -0.09
C LYS A 15 17.86 -7.95 -0.30
N SER A 16 18.02 -7.20 -1.39
CA SER A 16 19.24 -6.45 -1.70
C SER A 16 19.28 -5.06 -1.10
N THR A 17 18.12 -4.47 -0.77
CA THR A 17 18.03 -3.06 -0.31
C THR A 17 17.33 -2.89 1.04
N GLY A 18 16.60 -3.91 1.52
CA GLY A 18 15.75 -3.81 2.71
C GLY A 18 14.49 -2.98 2.50
N LYS A 19 14.26 -2.43 1.30
CA LYS A 19 13.13 -1.56 0.99
C LYS A 19 11.89 -2.35 0.57
N TYR A 20 10.72 -1.81 0.87
CA TYR A 20 9.46 -2.33 0.33
C TYR A 20 9.40 -2.11 -1.19
N THR A 21 8.99 -3.14 -1.90
CA THR A 21 8.89 -3.16 -3.37
C THR A 21 7.57 -3.78 -3.75
N ALA A 22 6.78 -3.05 -4.52
CA ALA A 22 5.57 -3.58 -5.14
C ALA A 22 5.93 -4.37 -6.40
N ILE A 23 5.43 -5.60 -6.49
CA ILE A 23 5.62 -6.47 -7.65
C ILE A 23 4.44 -6.36 -8.58
N VAL A 24 4.74 -6.17 -9.87
CA VAL A 24 3.78 -6.24 -10.97
C VAL A 24 4.20 -7.40 -11.86
N ALA A 25 3.38 -8.44 -11.94
CA ALA A 25 3.64 -9.64 -12.72
C ALA A 25 2.40 -10.03 -13.54
N VAL A 26 2.56 -10.12 -14.86
CA VAL A 26 1.50 -10.52 -15.78
C VAL A 26 1.89 -11.79 -16.54
N PRO A 27 0.97 -12.75 -16.74
CA PRO A 27 1.23 -13.95 -17.51
C PRO A 27 1.34 -13.61 -19.00
N VAL A 28 2.37 -14.11 -19.67
CA VAL A 28 2.49 -14.06 -21.13
C VAL A 28 1.80 -15.30 -21.70
N ARG A 29 0.88 -15.11 -22.65
CA ARG A 29 0.04 -16.19 -23.19
C ARG A 29 0.24 -16.37 -24.70
N ALA A 30 0.18 -17.63 -25.15
CA ALA A 30 -0.02 -18.01 -26.54
C ALA A 30 -1.32 -18.80 -26.64
N GLY A 31 -2.39 -18.14 -27.11
CA GLY A 31 -3.76 -18.66 -26.96
C GLY A 31 -4.15 -18.77 -25.48
N GLU A 32 -4.70 -19.92 -25.08
CA GLU A 32 -5.07 -20.18 -23.68
C GLU A 32 -3.90 -20.63 -22.81
N LYS A 33 -2.73 -20.90 -23.40
CA LYS A 33 -1.56 -21.42 -22.68
C LYS A 33 -0.69 -20.29 -22.15
N VAL A 34 -0.40 -20.31 -20.86
CA VAL A 34 0.65 -19.46 -20.26
C VAL A 34 2.02 -19.99 -20.67
N ILE A 35 2.81 -19.16 -21.34
CA ILE A 35 4.15 -19.49 -21.86
C ILE A 35 5.29 -18.79 -21.11
N GLY A 36 4.96 -17.85 -20.22
CA GLY A 36 5.94 -17.13 -19.41
C GLY A 36 5.29 -16.13 -18.47
N ILE A 37 6.12 -15.35 -17.79
CA ILE A 37 5.72 -14.23 -16.92
C ILE A 37 6.57 -13.03 -17.32
N LEU A 38 5.92 -11.87 -17.48
CA LEU A 38 6.59 -10.57 -17.53
C LEU A 38 6.39 -9.90 -16.17
N GLY A 39 7.49 -9.60 -15.49
CA GLY A 39 7.47 -8.97 -14.17
C GLY A 39 8.30 -7.70 -14.15
N THR A 40 7.87 -6.73 -13.34
CA THR A 40 8.64 -5.56 -12.96
C THR A 40 8.48 -5.28 -11.46
N SER A 41 9.45 -4.56 -10.93
CA SER A 41 9.47 -4.11 -9.54
C SER A 41 9.31 -2.61 -9.50
N VAL A 42 8.42 -2.12 -8.64
CA VAL A 42 8.25 -0.70 -8.34
C VAL A 42 8.73 -0.49 -6.91
N TYR A 43 9.77 0.32 -6.73
CA TYR A 43 10.25 0.67 -5.40
C TYR A 43 9.29 1.65 -4.74
N CYS A 44 8.86 1.37 -3.51
CA CYS A 44 7.88 2.20 -2.81
C CYS A 44 8.41 3.61 -2.54
N ASP A 45 9.71 3.78 -2.31
CA ASP A 45 10.33 5.10 -2.13
C ASP A 45 10.21 6.01 -3.36
N SER A 46 10.41 5.44 -4.54
CA SER A 46 10.31 6.15 -5.82
C SER A 46 8.86 6.49 -6.13
N LEU A 47 7.93 5.63 -5.70
CA LEU A 47 6.49 5.87 -5.81
C LEU A 47 6.03 6.96 -4.84
N GLU A 48 6.51 6.94 -3.59
CA GLU A 48 6.32 8.00 -2.60
C GLU A 48 6.81 9.35 -3.13
N GLU A 49 8.04 9.41 -3.62
CA GLU A 49 8.62 10.61 -4.22
C GLU A 49 7.85 11.10 -5.44
N ALA A 50 7.16 10.21 -6.17
CA ALA A 50 6.33 10.60 -7.31
C ALA A 50 4.97 11.13 -6.86
N ILE A 51 4.34 10.51 -5.86
CA ILE A 51 3.03 10.90 -5.32
C ILE A 51 3.11 12.21 -4.55
N PHE A 52 4.11 12.34 -3.66
CA PHE A 52 4.21 13.47 -2.73
C PHE A 52 5.01 14.66 -3.28
N ARG A 53 5.55 14.57 -4.50
CA ARG A 53 6.31 15.68 -5.12
C ARG A 53 5.53 16.99 -5.17
N ASP A 54 4.30 16.88 -5.64
CA ASP A 54 3.41 18.02 -5.92
C ASP A 54 2.19 18.03 -4.98
N PHE A 55 2.12 17.07 -4.06
CA PHE A 55 1.02 16.91 -3.12
C PHE A 55 1.45 17.34 -1.72
N MET A 56 1.18 18.60 -1.39
CA MET A 56 1.38 19.13 -0.05
C MET A 56 0.10 19.01 0.76
N LEU A 57 0.13 18.18 1.80
CA LEU A 57 -0.93 18.14 2.80
C LEU A 57 -0.82 19.33 3.75
N PRO A 58 -1.95 19.87 4.25
CA PRO A 58 -1.93 20.85 5.33
C PRO A 58 -1.21 20.30 6.57
N GLU A 59 -0.64 21.20 7.38
CA GLU A 59 -0.01 20.82 8.64
C GLU A 59 -0.98 20.02 9.53
N GLY A 60 -0.48 18.95 10.14
CA GLY A 60 -1.27 18.04 10.97
C GLY A 60 -1.93 16.87 10.23
N TYR A 61 -1.87 16.87 8.90
CA TYR A 61 -2.32 15.76 8.05
C TYR A 61 -1.14 14.99 7.46
N TYR A 62 -1.34 13.69 7.27
CA TYR A 62 -0.38 12.80 6.61
C TYR A 62 -1.14 11.76 5.77
N ALA A 63 -0.48 11.20 4.77
CA ALA A 63 -0.99 10.13 3.95
C ALA A 63 -0.22 8.83 4.19
N PHE A 64 -0.92 7.70 4.07
CA PHE A 64 -0.34 6.37 4.12
C PHE A 64 -1.13 5.42 3.23
N ALA A 65 -0.53 4.29 2.88
CA ALA A 65 -1.24 3.19 2.24
C ALA A 65 -0.88 1.85 2.88
N VAL A 66 -1.87 0.96 2.94
CA VAL A 66 -1.69 -0.44 3.35
C VAL A 66 -2.21 -1.39 2.27
N ASP A 67 -1.64 -2.59 2.18
CA ASP A 67 -2.11 -3.61 1.25
C ASP A 67 -3.43 -4.26 1.70
N SER A 68 -3.88 -5.27 0.96
CA SER A 68 -5.13 -5.99 1.26
C SER A 68 -5.11 -6.74 2.59
N GLU A 69 -3.94 -6.96 3.20
CA GLU A 69 -3.78 -7.58 4.52
C GLU A 69 -3.55 -6.53 5.63
N GLY A 70 -3.52 -5.25 5.28
CA GLY A 70 -3.27 -4.14 6.19
C GLY A 70 -1.78 -3.94 6.50
N MET A 71 -0.88 -4.49 5.68
CA MET A 71 0.56 -4.28 5.81
C MET A 71 0.97 -2.95 5.16
N PRO A 72 1.92 -2.23 5.74
CA PRO A 72 2.33 -0.93 5.21
C PRO A 72 2.97 -1.02 3.84
N VAL A 73 2.60 -0.04 3.00
CA VAL A 73 3.10 0.12 1.63
C VAL A 73 3.78 1.45 1.43
N ILE A 74 3.12 2.53 1.87
CA ILE A 74 3.54 3.93 1.71
C ILE A 74 3.33 4.66 3.03
N ASP A 75 4.27 5.52 3.40
CA ASP A 75 4.12 6.52 4.47
C ASP A 75 4.67 7.88 4.00
N SER A 76 3.85 8.93 4.08
CA SER A 76 4.29 10.29 3.75
C SER A 76 5.23 10.90 4.80
N LEU A 77 5.26 10.36 6.02
CA LEU A 77 6.15 10.82 7.07
C LEU A 77 7.54 10.20 6.90
N PRO A 78 8.60 11.01 6.75
CA PRO A 78 9.92 10.50 6.42
C PRO A 78 10.47 9.57 7.52
N GLN A 79 11.13 8.49 7.09
CA GLN A 79 11.81 7.50 7.94
C GLN A 79 10.91 6.71 8.90
N ARG A 80 9.59 6.69 8.65
CA ARG A 80 8.65 5.90 9.40
C ARG A 80 8.04 4.81 8.53
N ILE A 81 7.82 3.64 9.13
CA ILE A 81 6.98 2.61 8.54
C ILE A 81 5.71 2.62 9.39
N PHE A 82 4.69 3.34 8.91
CA PHE A 82 3.36 3.32 9.51
C PHE A 82 2.89 1.89 9.77
N SER A 83 2.10 1.66 10.81
CA SER A 83 1.37 0.41 10.97
C SER A 83 0.07 0.69 11.70
N LEU A 84 -1.03 0.16 11.16
CA LEU A 84 -2.30 0.18 11.87
C LEU A 84 -2.16 -0.65 13.15
N ASP A 85 -2.74 -0.16 14.24
CA ASP A 85 -2.87 -0.96 15.46
C ASP A 85 -3.74 -2.20 15.23
N GLU A 86 -3.66 -3.16 16.15
CA GLU A 86 -4.34 -4.44 16.02
C GLU A 86 -5.88 -4.34 15.95
N ASN A 87 -6.47 -3.27 16.48
CA ASN A 87 -7.91 -3.03 16.46
C ASN A 87 -8.36 -2.36 15.16
N ALA A 88 -7.55 -1.46 14.62
CA ALA A 88 -7.86 -0.68 13.42
C ALA A 88 -7.64 -1.48 12.13
N ARG A 89 -6.58 -2.32 12.09
CA ARG A 89 -6.24 -3.14 10.92
C ARG A 89 -7.41 -3.98 10.38
N PRO A 90 -8.13 -4.81 11.17
CA PRO A 90 -9.23 -5.60 10.63
C PRO A 90 -10.40 -4.76 10.11
N GLN A 91 -10.61 -3.56 10.65
CA GLN A 91 -11.65 -2.63 10.18
C GLN A 91 -11.31 -2.09 8.79
N VAL A 92 -10.08 -1.60 8.62
CA VAL A 92 -9.58 -1.08 7.33
C VAL A 92 -9.55 -2.16 6.25
N VAL A 93 -9.13 -3.38 6.60
CA VAL A 93 -9.13 -4.53 5.68
C VAL A 93 -10.57 -4.92 5.28
N GLY A 94 -11.51 -4.88 6.23
CA GLY A 94 -12.89 -5.31 6.03
C GLY A 94 -13.79 -4.35 5.25
N MET A 95 -13.39 -3.09 5.06
CA MET A 95 -14.21 -2.03 4.46
C MET A 95 -13.64 -1.60 3.11
N GLN A 96 -14.47 -1.31 2.11
CA GLN A 96 -13.97 -0.75 0.84
C GLN A 96 -13.45 0.68 1.02
N ASP A 97 -14.21 1.50 1.72
CA ASP A 97 -13.89 2.88 2.05
C ASP A 97 -14.50 3.21 3.41
N GLY A 98 -14.04 4.30 4.01
CA GLY A 98 -14.62 4.80 5.25
C GLY A 98 -13.63 5.55 6.12
N GLN A 99 -13.92 5.53 7.42
CA GLN A 99 -13.14 6.22 8.44
C GLN A 99 -12.75 5.23 9.52
N VAL A 100 -11.53 5.36 10.04
CA VAL A 100 -11.01 4.54 11.12
C VAL A 100 -10.36 5.42 12.18
N ARG A 101 -10.49 5.01 13.44
CA ARG A 101 -9.72 5.56 14.56
C ARG A 101 -8.71 4.54 15.02
N TYR A 102 -7.51 5.00 15.33
CA TYR A 102 -6.40 4.14 15.70
C TYR A 102 -5.43 4.88 16.62
N HIS A 103 -4.60 4.12 17.31
CA HIS A 103 -3.50 4.64 18.09
C HIS A 103 -2.21 4.54 17.32
N ASP A 104 -1.44 5.62 17.39
CA ASP A 104 -0.12 5.72 16.79
C ASP A 104 0.76 6.53 17.72
N GLU A 105 1.94 5.99 18.06
CA GLU A 105 2.85 6.58 19.04
C GLU A 105 2.19 6.98 20.38
N GLY A 106 1.12 6.27 20.78
CA GLY A 106 0.36 6.52 22.01
C GLY A 106 -0.65 7.67 21.93
N ALA A 107 -0.80 8.34 20.79
CA ALA A 107 -1.85 9.32 20.52
C ALA A 107 -3.02 8.69 19.77
N LEU A 108 -4.21 9.29 19.90
CA LEU A 108 -5.38 8.92 19.11
C LEU A 108 -5.35 9.66 17.77
N HIS A 109 -5.56 8.92 16.69
CA HIS A 109 -5.59 9.41 15.33
C HIS A 109 -6.88 8.97 14.64
N GLU A 110 -7.24 9.69 13.59
CA GLU A 110 -8.36 9.38 12.73
C GLU A 110 -7.90 9.45 11.27
N ALA A 111 -8.41 8.57 10.42
CA ALA A 111 -8.12 8.59 9.00
C ALA A 111 -9.34 8.26 8.17
N VAL A 112 -9.45 8.91 7.01
CA VAL A 112 -10.35 8.50 5.92
C VAL A 112 -9.57 7.71 4.89
N PHE A 113 -10.15 6.63 4.39
CA PHE A 113 -9.50 5.73 3.45
C PHE A 113 -10.44 5.26 2.34
N MET A 114 -9.85 4.87 1.22
CA MET A 114 -10.52 4.21 0.10
C MET A 114 -9.65 3.09 -0.46
N THR A 115 -10.29 2.12 -1.11
CA THR A 115 -9.59 1.08 -1.87
C THR A 115 -9.29 1.59 -3.27
N GLU A 116 -8.03 1.52 -3.69
CA GLU A 116 -7.59 1.83 -5.05
C GLU A 116 -7.81 0.61 -5.97
N ASP A 117 -8.30 0.83 -7.18
CA ASP A 117 -8.83 -0.23 -8.05
C ASP A 117 -7.77 -1.14 -8.69
N VAL A 118 -6.55 -0.64 -8.91
CA VAL A 118 -5.49 -1.35 -9.63
C VAL A 118 -4.76 -2.35 -8.72
N THR A 119 -4.46 -1.94 -7.50
CA THR A 119 -3.68 -2.72 -6.53
C THR A 119 -4.53 -3.34 -5.43
N GLY A 120 -5.73 -2.79 -5.19
CA GLY A 120 -6.53 -3.13 -4.01
C GLY A 120 -5.98 -2.56 -2.71
N TRP A 121 -4.97 -1.68 -2.76
CA TRP A 121 -4.44 -1.02 -1.57
C TRP A 121 -5.47 -0.09 -0.96
N LYS A 122 -5.43 0.04 0.36
CA LYS A 122 -6.17 1.06 1.10
C LYS A 122 -5.28 2.29 1.19
N VAL A 123 -5.68 3.37 0.53
CA VAL A 123 -4.99 4.66 0.57
C VAL A 123 -5.75 5.58 1.52
N ALA A 124 -5.04 6.25 2.42
CA ALA A 124 -5.65 6.99 3.50
C ALA A 124 -5.00 8.36 3.73
N ILE A 125 -5.80 9.30 4.23
CA ILE A 125 -5.34 10.56 4.83
C ILE A 125 -5.72 10.52 6.31
N GLY A 126 -4.72 10.67 7.18
CA GLY A 126 -4.87 10.68 8.62
C GLY A 126 -4.51 12.02 9.25
N TRP A 127 -5.02 12.23 10.45
CA TRP A 127 -4.70 13.35 11.32
C TRP A 127 -4.79 12.91 12.79
N ARG A 128 -4.19 13.72 13.67
CA ARG A 128 -4.31 13.53 15.12
C ARG A 128 -5.67 14.05 15.60
N ALA A 129 -6.40 13.24 16.35
CA ALA A 129 -7.73 13.58 16.89
C ALA A 129 -7.66 14.42 18.17
#